data_AF-A0A661J1Q5-F1
#
_entry.id   AF-A0A661J1Q5-F1
#
_cell.length_a   1.000
_cell.length_b   1.000
_cell.length_c   1.000
_cell.angle_alpha   90.00
_cell.angle_beta   90.00
_cell.angle_gamma   90.00
#
_symmetry.space_group_name_H-M   'P 1'
#
loop_
_entity.id
_entity.type
_entity.pdbx_description
1 polymer ?
#
loop_
_entity_poly.entity_id
_entity_poly.type
_entity_poly.pdbx_seq_one_letter_code
_entity_poly.pdbx_strand_id
1 'polypeptide(L)'
;MADTQMAKAKKGELTPEMEAVALQEGLEPEALMEKVASGRAVIPANVNHRGLTPRGIGEGLRVKVNANIGTSSDQTDLEEELRKLEAALEAGTDTVMDLSTGGDLDQIRRKILERCPLPLGTVPIYQAAI
;
A
#
# COMPACT_ATOMS: atom_id res chain seq x y z
N MET A 1 4.71 -1.69 22.29
CA MET A 1 3.87 -0.86 21.40
C MET A 1 4.24 -1.22 19.97
N ALA A 2 3.28 -1.25 19.05
CA ALA A 2 3.51 -1.67 17.67
C ALA A 2 4.58 -0.80 16.98
N ASP A 3 5.45 -1.43 16.19
CA ASP A 3 6.58 -0.82 15.48
C ASP A 3 6.12 -0.05 14.22
N THR A 4 5.20 0.89 14.38
CA THR A 4 4.58 1.63 13.28
C THR A 4 5.36 2.90 12.93
N GLN A 5 5.19 3.37 11.69
CA GLN A 5 5.77 4.64 11.23
C GLN A 5 5.36 5.82 12.13
N MET A 6 4.10 5.89 12.57
CA MET A 6 3.65 6.93 13.51
C MET A 6 4.33 6.81 14.89
N ALA A 7 4.53 5.59 15.40
CA ALA A 7 5.17 5.40 16.70
C ALA A 7 6.65 5.83 16.66
N LYS A 8 7.36 5.55 15.57
CA LYS A 8 8.74 5.99 15.33
C LYS A 8 8.81 7.51 15.18
N ALA A 9 7.93 8.10 14.35
CA ALA A 9 7.86 9.54 14.18
C ALA A 9 7.62 10.31 15.48
N LYS A 10 6.72 9.82 16.36
CA LYS A 10 6.45 10.44 17.67
C LYS A 10 7.64 10.43 18.63
N LYS A 11 8.62 9.56 18.40
CA LYS A 11 9.89 9.51 19.16
C LYS A 11 10.99 10.34 18.51
N GLY A 12 10.72 10.98 17.36
CA GLY A 12 11.73 11.65 16.55
C GLY A 12 12.66 10.69 15.80
N GLU A 13 12.25 9.43 15.61
CA GLU A 13 13.01 8.44 14.85
C GLU A 13 12.66 8.58 13.36
N LEU A 14 13.60 9.09 12.57
CA LEU A 14 13.49 9.15 11.11
C LEU A 14 13.74 7.76 10.52
N THR A 15 12.84 7.30 9.66
CA THR A 15 12.89 5.96 9.05
C THR A 15 13.28 6.03 7.57
N PRO A 16 13.85 4.95 7.00
CA PRO A 16 14.09 4.88 5.55
C PRO A 16 12.83 5.08 4.71
N GLU A 17 11.66 4.66 5.21
CA GLU A 17 10.40 4.90 4.50
C GLU A 17 10.00 6.37 4.50
N MET A 18 10.25 7.11 5.58
CA MET A 18 10.03 8.56 5.63
C MET A 18 10.99 9.28 4.69
N GLU A 19 12.28 8.93 4.69
CA GLU A 19 13.27 9.52 3.77
C GLU A 19 12.88 9.28 2.31
N ALA A 20 12.49 8.05 1.97
CA ALA A 20 12.07 7.70 0.61
C ALA A 20 10.84 8.48 0.16
N VAL A 21 9.83 8.62 1.03
CA VAL A 21 8.61 9.39 0.72
C VAL A 21 8.90 10.89 0.63
N ALA A 22 9.72 11.42 1.53
CA ALA A 22 10.11 12.83 1.52
C ALA A 22 10.82 13.20 0.21
N LEU A 23 11.74 12.34 -0.24
CA LEU A 23 12.41 12.47 -1.53
C LEU A 23 11.42 12.44 -2.72
N GLN A 24 10.46 11.50 -2.72
CA GLN A 24 9.44 11.40 -3.77
C GLN A 24 8.53 12.63 -3.85
N GLU A 25 8.30 13.30 -2.72
CA GLU A 25 7.40 14.45 -2.60
C GLU A 25 8.14 15.80 -2.64
N GLY A 26 9.47 15.80 -2.70
CA GLY A 26 10.29 17.03 -2.68
C GLY A 26 10.19 17.79 -1.35
N LEU A 27 10.10 17.06 -0.24
CA LEU A 27 10.00 17.61 1.12
C LEU A 27 11.24 17.28 1.93
N GLU A 28 11.52 18.09 2.96
CA GLU A 28 12.48 17.73 4.00
C GLU A 28 11.95 16.54 4.82
N PRO A 29 12.79 15.52 5.13
CA PRO A 29 12.37 14.33 5.88
C PRO A 29 11.74 14.65 7.24
N GLU A 30 12.26 15.64 7.95
CA GLU A 30 11.74 16.08 9.25
C GLU A 30 10.33 16.66 9.13
N ALA A 31 10.07 17.43 8.06
CA ALA A 31 8.74 17.99 7.80
C ALA A 31 7.70 16.89 7.52
N LEU A 32 8.10 15.82 6.82
CA LEU A 32 7.24 14.64 6.66
C LEU A 32 7.05 13.89 7.98
N MET A 33 8.12 13.69 8.75
CA MET A 33 8.07 13.01 10.05
C MET A 33 7.11 13.72 11.01
N GLU A 34 7.11 15.05 11.08
CA GLU A 34 6.16 15.83 11.89
C GLU A 34 4.70 15.60 11.46
N LYS A 35 4.43 15.50 10.15
CA LYS A 35 3.09 15.17 9.62
C LYS A 35 2.68 13.75 10.00
N VAL A 36 3.61 12.80 9.96
CA VAL A 36 3.37 11.41 10.37
C VAL A 36 3.14 11.31 11.88
N ALA A 37 3.93 12.02 12.69
CA ALA A 37 3.79 12.07 14.15
C ALA A 37 2.46 12.68 14.59
N SER A 38 2.00 13.71 13.89
CA SER A 38 0.71 14.39 14.13
C SER A 38 -0.50 13.67 13.53
N GLY A 39 -0.29 12.61 12.73
CA GLY A 39 -1.37 11.86 12.08
C GLY A 39 -1.99 12.56 10.87
N ARG A 40 -1.35 13.61 10.33
CA ARG A 40 -1.77 14.32 9.11
C ARG A 40 -1.29 13.65 7.83
N ALA A 41 -0.32 12.74 7.94
CA ALA A 41 0.11 11.85 6.88
C ALA A 41 0.36 10.43 7.41
N VAL A 42 0.23 9.43 6.54
CA VAL A 42 0.50 8.03 6.84
C VAL A 42 1.39 7.43 5.76
N ILE A 43 2.15 6.40 6.15
CA ILE A 43 2.97 5.58 5.24
C ILE A 43 2.57 4.12 5.47
N PRO A 44 1.72 3.52 4.62
CA PRO A 44 1.32 2.12 4.75
C PRO A 44 2.49 1.21 4.38
N ALA A 45 3.24 0.76 5.39
CA ALA A 45 4.44 -0.04 5.23
C ALA A 45 4.41 -1.24 6.19
N ASN A 46 3.68 -2.28 5.80
CA ASN A 46 3.71 -3.53 6.54
C ASN A 46 5.10 -4.17 6.42
N VAL A 47 5.72 -4.55 7.54
CA VAL A 47 7.06 -5.14 7.61
C VAL A 47 7.22 -6.43 6.79
N ASN A 48 6.11 -7.11 6.45
CA ASN A 48 6.11 -8.31 5.63
C ASN A 48 5.98 -8.05 4.12
N HIS A 49 5.69 -6.82 3.70
CA HIS A 49 5.62 -6.45 2.28
C HIS A 49 7.04 -6.19 1.75
N ARG A 50 7.73 -7.28 1.40
CA ARG A 50 9.09 -7.20 0.84
C ARG A 50 9.04 -6.57 -0.56
N GLY A 51 9.94 -5.63 -0.83
CA GLY A 51 9.98 -4.93 -2.13
C GLY A 51 9.01 -3.75 -2.25
N LEU A 52 8.38 -3.33 -1.14
CA LEU A 52 7.56 -2.14 -1.11
C LEU A 52 8.37 -0.90 -1.48
N THR A 53 7.85 -0.13 -2.42
CA THR A 53 8.18 1.27 -2.67
C THR A 53 7.21 2.11 -1.84
N PRO A 54 7.65 2.71 -0.72
CA PRO A 54 6.75 3.40 0.20
C PRO A 54 6.05 4.59 -0.47
N ARG A 55 4.80 4.83 -0.07
CA ARG A 55 3.99 6.00 -0.47
C ARG A 55 3.47 6.71 0.75
N GLY A 56 3.61 8.03 0.78
CA GLY A 56 2.97 8.89 1.76
C GLY A 56 1.57 9.28 1.29
N ILE A 57 0.60 9.25 2.20
CA ILE A 57 -0.78 9.68 1.94
C ILE A 57 -1.16 10.68 3.02
N GLY A 58 -1.50 11.91 2.63
CA GLY A 58 -1.92 12.92 3.59
C GLY A 58 -1.65 14.35 3.15
N GLU A 59 -1.80 15.27 4.10
CA GLU A 59 -1.83 16.69 3.85
C GLU A 59 -0.47 17.28 3.44
N GLY A 60 -0.45 18.02 2.34
CA GLY A 60 0.76 18.65 1.79
C GLY A 60 1.62 17.71 0.95
N LEU A 61 1.17 16.48 0.73
CA LEU A 61 1.71 15.57 -0.28
C LEU A 61 0.88 15.69 -1.56
N ARG A 62 1.41 15.25 -2.70
CA ARG A 62 0.62 15.13 -3.94
C ARG A 62 -0.55 14.18 -3.72
N VAL A 63 -1.68 14.47 -4.38
CA VAL A 63 -2.86 13.58 -4.38
C VAL A 63 -2.46 12.19 -4.86
N LYS A 64 -3.02 11.16 -4.22
CA LYS A 64 -2.75 9.75 -4.48
C LYS A 64 -3.98 9.07 -5.06
N VAL A 65 -3.78 8.16 -6.00
CA VAL A 65 -4.85 7.38 -6.65
C VAL A 65 -4.69 5.90 -6.32
N ASN A 66 -5.82 5.24 -6.06
CA ASN A 66 -5.89 3.80 -5.80
C ASN A 66 -6.59 3.07 -6.95
N ALA A 67 -6.02 1.95 -7.38
CA ALA A 67 -6.66 1.03 -8.32
C ALA A 67 -7.22 -0.20 -7.58
N ASN A 68 -8.45 -0.59 -7.92
CA ASN A 68 -9.07 -1.81 -7.40
C ASN A 68 -8.94 -2.94 -8.42
N ILE A 69 -8.48 -4.09 -7.95
CA ILE A 69 -8.46 -5.36 -8.68
C ILE A 69 -9.15 -6.42 -7.81
N GLY A 70 -9.35 -7.61 -8.35
CA GLY A 70 -9.82 -8.77 -7.60
C GLY A 70 -10.76 -9.66 -8.39
N THR A 71 -10.81 -10.92 -7.99
CA THR A 71 -11.69 -11.94 -8.55
C THR A 71 -13.12 -11.88 -7.98
N SER A 72 -14.04 -12.58 -8.62
CA SER A 72 -15.42 -12.77 -8.17
C SER A 72 -15.84 -14.23 -8.32
N SER A 73 -17.03 -14.61 -7.85
CA SER A 73 -17.58 -15.96 -8.05
C SER A 73 -17.66 -16.37 -9.53
N ASP A 74 -17.82 -15.39 -10.42
CA ASP A 74 -18.05 -15.62 -11.84
C ASP A 74 -16.74 -15.56 -12.67
N GLN A 75 -15.69 -14.93 -12.12
CA GLN A 75 -14.40 -14.73 -12.78
C GLN A 75 -13.26 -14.85 -11.77
N THR A 76 -12.51 -15.94 -11.82
CA THR A 76 -11.45 -16.29 -10.85
C THR A 76 -10.07 -16.48 -11.48
N ASP A 77 -9.83 -15.94 -12.68
CA ASP A 77 -8.55 -16.10 -13.37
C ASP A 77 -7.45 -15.23 -12.71
N LEU A 78 -6.49 -15.89 -12.07
CA LEU A 78 -5.32 -15.26 -11.47
C LEU A 78 -4.47 -14.47 -12.49
N GLU A 79 -4.26 -15.00 -13.69
CA GLU A 79 -3.43 -14.35 -14.70
C GLU A 79 -4.13 -13.10 -15.26
N GLU A 80 -5.46 -13.04 -15.21
CA GLU A 80 -6.19 -11.80 -15.48
C GLU A 80 -5.94 -10.75 -14.39
N GLU A 81 -5.97 -11.13 -13.11
CA GLU A 81 -5.70 -10.20 -12.01
C GLU A 81 -4.26 -9.67 -12.00
N LEU A 82 -3.29 -10.51 -12.37
CA LEU A 82 -1.90 -10.09 -12.52
C LEU A 82 -1.73 -9.10 -13.69
N ARG A 83 -2.45 -9.30 -14.79
CA ARG A 83 -2.46 -8.33 -15.91
C ARG A 83 -3.13 -7.01 -15.51
N LYS A 84 -4.19 -7.04 -14.71
CA LYS A 84 -4.82 -5.82 -14.16
C LYS A 84 -3.86 -5.07 -13.23
N LEU A 85 -3.13 -5.79 -12.39
CA LEU A 85 -2.07 -5.21 -11.55
C LEU A 85 -1.01 -4.51 -12.42
N GLU A 86 -0.47 -5.19 -13.43
CA GLU A 86 0.54 -4.63 -14.34
C GLU A 86 0.02 -3.36 -15.04
N ALA A 87 -1.20 -3.41 -15.58
CA ALA A 87 -1.83 -2.25 -16.22
C ALA A 87 -2.03 -1.07 -15.24
N ALA A 88 -2.40 -1.34 -13.98
CA ALA A 88 -2.56 -0.31 -12.97
C ALA A 88 -1.22 0.35 -12.59
N LEU A 89 -0.14 -0.43 -12.52
CA LEU A 89 1.21 0.07 -12.29
C LEU A 89 1.69 0.95 -13.45
N GLU A 90 1.49 0.50 -14.70
CA GLU A 90 1.83 1.27 -15.91
C GLU A 90 1.06 2.59 -16.00
N ALA A 91 -0.20 2.61 -15.56
CA ALA A 91 -1.02 3.81 -15.49
C ALA A 91 -0.60 4.78 -14.37
N GLY A 92 0.34 4.39 -13.49
CA GLY A 92 0.86 5.26 -12.44
C GLY A 92 0.00 5.32 -11.18
N THR A 93 -0.71 4.23 -10.83
CA THR A 93 -1.42 4.17 -9.53
C THR A 93 -0.44 4.31 -8.35
N ASP A 94 -0.92 4.85 -7.23
CA ASP A 94 -0.11 4.99 -6.01
C ASP A 94 -0.31 3.83 -5.05
N THR A 95 -1.52 3.25 -5.03
CA THR A 95 -1.86 2.07 -4.23
C THR A 95 -2.74 1.13 -5.03
N VAL A 96 -2.82 -0.12 -4.57
CA VAL A 96 -3.71 -1.13 -5.13
C VAL A 96 -4.53 -1.73 -4.01
N MET A 97 -5.79 -2.08 -4.26
CA MET A 97 -6.56 -2.93 -3.37
C MET A 97 -6.97 -4.23 -4.07
N ASP A 98 -6.73 -5.35 -3.40
CA ASP A 98 -7.28 -6.66 -3.75
C ASP A 98 -8.66 -6.81 -3.07
N LEU A 99 -9.71 -6.76 -3.87
CA LEU A 99 -11.11 -6.89 -3.47
C LEU A 99 -11.69 -8.25 -3.88
N SER A 100 -10.84 -9.27 -4.05
CA SER A 100 -11.25 -10.60 -4.47
C SER A 100 -12.32 -11.22 -3.55
N THR A 101 -13.35 -11.82 -4.15
CA THR A 101 -14.48 -12.49 -3.47
C THR A 101 -14.76 -13.91 -4.00
N GLY A 102 -13.92 -14.46 -4.88
CA GLY A 102 -14.08 -15.82 -5.40
C GLY A 102 -12.76 -16.50 -5.74
N GLY A 103 -12.76 -17.84 -5.73
CA GLY A 103 -11.55 -18.65 -5.93
C GLY A 103 -10.67 -18.78 -4.68
N ASP A 104 -9.42 -19.18 -4.87
CA ASP A 104 -8.44 -19.30 -3.77
C ASP A 104 -7.85 -17.92 -3.44
N LEU A 105 -8.55 -17.18 -2.58
CA LEU A 105 -8.17 -15.82 -2.16
C LEU A 105 -6.76 -15.74 -1.56
N ASP A 106 -6.35 -16.81 -0.87
CA ASP A 106 -5.05 -16.91 -0.22
C ASP A 106 -3.93 -17.01 -1.26
N GLN A 107 -4.10 -17.88 -2.25
CA GLN A 107 -3.16 -18.02 -3.36
C GLN A 107 -3.11 -16.75 -4.21
N ILE A 108 -4.29 -16.21 -4.59
CA ILE A 108 -4.40 -15.01 -5.42
C ILE A 108 -3.66 -13.84 -4.78
N ARG A 109 -3.95 -13.57 -3.50
CA ARG A 109 -3.34 -12.44 -2.80
C ARG A 109 -1.85 -12.60 -2.59
N ARG A 110 -1.35 -13.82 -2.31
CA ARG A 110 0.10 -14.07 -2.22
C ARG A 110 0.79 -13.72 -3.53
N LYS A 111 0.20 -14.09 -4.67
CA LYS A 111 0.74 -13.82 -6.00
C LYS A 111 0.69 -12.33 -6.37
N ILE A 112 -0.38 -11.64 -6.03
CA ILE A 112 -0.48 -10.18 -6.17
C ILE A 112 0.58 -9.49 -5.31
N LEU A 113 0.72 -9.89 -4.05
CA LEU A 113 1.69 -9.29 -3.11
C LEU A 113 3.15 -9.50 -3.56
N GLU A 114 3.47 -10.66 -4.14
CA GLU A 114 4.80 -10.94 -4.72
C GLU A 114 5.17 -9.99 -5.87
N ARG A 115 4.18 -9.52 -6.64
CA ARG A 115 4.40 -8.66 -7.82
C ARG A 115 4.12 -7.18 -7.59
N CYS A 116 3.35 -6.83 -6.55
CA CYS A 116 2.95 -5.45 -6.29
C CYS A 116 4.04 -4.72 -5.49
N PRO A 117 4.71 -3.70 -6.05
CA PRO A 117 5.69 -2.90 -5.32
C PRO A 117 5.04 -1.75 -4.53
N LEU A 118 3.72 -1.60 -4.57
CA LEU A 118 2.99 -0.49 -3.94
C LEU A 118 2.24 -0.98 -2.69
N PRO A 119 1.76 -0.07 -1.83
CA PRO A 119 0.84 -0.44 -0.76
C PRO A 119 -0.36 -1.23 -1.29
N LEU A 120 -0.53 -2.44 -0.78
CA LEU A 120 -1.65 -3.33 -1.12
C LEU A 120 -2.67 -3.35 0.02
N GLY A 121 -3.88 -2.86 -0.24
CA GLY A 121 -5.01 -2.91 0.68
C GLY A 121 -5.93 -4.10 0.41
N THR A 122 -6.75 -4.45 1.40
CA THR A 122 -7.79 -5.48 1.30
C THR A 122 -9.00 -5.07 2.14
N VAL A 123 -10.11 -5.79 1.97
CA VAL A 123 -11.28 -5.71 2.85
C VAL A 123 -11.42 -7.06 3.57
N PRO A 124 -10.87 -7.22 4.79
CA PRO A 124 -10.77 -8.54 5.43
C PRO A 124 -12.09 -9.28 5.62
N ILE A 125 -13.21 -8.54 5.76
CA ILE A 125 -14.54 -9.15 5.90
C ILE A 125 -14.97 -9.93 4.65
N TYR A 126 -14.46 -9.61 3.46
CA TYR A 126 -14.79 -10.34 2.23
C TYR A 126 -14.28 -11.77 2.29
N GLN A 127 -13.05 -11.98 2.75
CA GLN A 127 -12.51 -13.34 2.93
C GLN A 127 -13.12 -14.04 4.14
N ALA A 128 -13.43 -13.32 5.22
CA ALA A 128 -14.02 -13.95 6.42
C ALA A 128 -15.46 -14.45 6.20
N ALA A 129 -16.15 -13.96 5.18
CA ALA A 129 -17.52 -14.33 4.85
C ALA A 129 -17.62 -15.52 3.85
N ILE A 130 -16.49 -16.07 3.40
CA ILE A 130 -16.38 -17.15 2.41
C ILE A 130 -15.60 -18.31 3.05
#